data_AF-A0A1B1FFU5-F1
#
_entry.id   AF-A0A1B1FFU5-F1
#
_cell.length_a   1.000
_cell.length_b   1.000
_cell.length_c   1.000
_cell.angle_alpha   90.00
_cell.angle_beta   90.00
_cell.angle_gamma   90.00
#
_symmetry.space_group_name_H-M   'P 1'
#
loop_
_entity.id
_entity.type
_entity.pdbx_description
1 polymer ?
#
loop_
_entity_poly.entity_id
_entity_poly.type
_entity_poly.pdbx_seq_one_letter_code
_entity_poly.pdbx_strand_id
1 'polypeptide(L)'
;MAPAKFQLTKLFMVLTMTILQQVGPSSASSPECQWLDKKGEHIENEILIVLDQLQPKEEIPGDCFDEVPHYGFPNNIHELKAAAMVVHTVYNETVIFYRNFAKTLGLPEKDYEKLLSLLRYVMNNLTPCVTNAEQYKNVTERTSNQYIEFENYVQKWGNTACAQIIFWLISKNVQEAVHLSSQMRKIDLMNKTS
;
A
#
# COMPACT_ATOMS: atom_id res chain seq x y z
N MET A 1 4.98 -35.73 63.93
CA MET A 1 4.97 -36.36 62.59
C MET A 1 3.51 -36.69 62.28
N ALA A 2 2.83 -36.23 61.23
CA ALA A 2 3.17 -35.60 59.96
C ALA A 2 2.11 -34.53 59.60
N PRO A 3 2.37 -33.60 58.66
CA PRO A 3 1.49 -32.47 58.38
C PRO A 3 0.38 -32.84 57.39
N ALA A 4 -0.79 -32.22 57.58
CA ALA A 4 -1.92 -32.26 56.65
C ALA A 4 -1.55 -31.59 55.31
N LYS A 5 -1.07 -32.39 54.35
CA LYS A 5 -1.01 -32.02 52.92
C LYS A 5 -2.32 -32.39 52.24
N PHE A 6 -3.40 -31.68 52.53
CA PHE A 6 -4.63 -31.82 51.77
C PHE A 6 -5.31 -30.46 51.72
N GLN A 7 -5.08 -29.69 50.65
CA GLN A 7 -6.02 -28.71 50.07
C GLN A 7 -5.42 -27.91 48.90
N LEU A 8 -4.20 -28.17 48.40
CA LEU A 8 -3.63 -27.35 47.32
C LEU A 8 -4.06 -27.78 45.90
N THR A 9 -4.42 -29.05 45.68
CA THR A 9 -4.67 -29.57 44.32
C THR A 9 -6.06 -29.25 43.78
N LYS A 10 -7.07 -29.04 44.65
CA LYS A 10 -8.43 -28.70 44.21
C LYS A 10 -8.60 -27.22 43.88
N LEU A 11 -7.86 -26.33 44.54
CA LEU A 11 -7.90 -24.90 44.22
C LEU A 11 -7.29 -24.59 42.84
N PHE A 12 -6.24 -25.31 42.45
CA PHE A 12 -5.56 -25.09 41.16
C PHE A 12 -6.41 -25.49 39.95
N MET A 13 -7.20 -26.59 40.01
CA MET A 13 -8.06 -26.97 38.88
C MET A 13 -9.26 -26.04 38.67
N VAL A 14 -9.81 -25.48 39.75
CA VAL A 14 -10.94 -24.54 39.65
C VAL A 14 -10.47 -23.21 39.09
N LEU A 15 -9.27 -22.74 39.47
CA LEU A 15 -8.71 -21.49 38.95
C LEU A 15 -8.29 -21.61 37.48
N THR A 16 -7.75 -22.75 37.04
CA THR A 16 -7.40 -22.94 35.62
C THR A 16 -8.64 -23.12 34.74
N MET A 17 -9.71 -23.77 35.22
CA MET A 17 -10.97 -23.86 34.47
C MET A 17 -11.74 -22.54 34.38
N THR A 18 -11.65 -21.66 35.37
CA THR A 18 -12.32 -20.34 35.31
C THR A 18 -11.60 -19.35 34.39
N ILE A 19 -10.27 -19.43 34.26
CA ILE A 19 -9.52 -18.58 33.33
C ILE A 19 -9.73 -19.01 31.86
N LEU A 20 -10.01 -20.29 31.61
CA LEU A 20 -10.28 -20.81 30.25
C LEU A 20 -11.69 -20.50 29.71
N GLN A 21 -12.63 -20.04 30.54
CA GLN A 21 -14.01 -19.77 30.14
C GLN A 21 -14.31 -18.30 29.82
N GLN A 22 -13.32 -17.40 29.91
CA GLN A 22 -13.47 -15.98 29.53
C GLN A 22 -12.92 -15.63 28.15
N VAL A 23 -12.52 -16.62 27.36
CA VAL A 23 -12.37 -16.45 25.92
C VAL A 23 -13.72 -16.78 25.29
N GLY A 24 -14.70 -15.89 25.48
CA GLY A 24 -15.86 -15.87 24.60
C GLY A 24 -15.35 -15.79 23.15
N PRO A 25 -16.06 -16.36 22.16
CA PRO A 25 -15.68 -16.15 20.76
C PRO A 25 -15.64 -14.64 20.58
N SER A 26 -14.42 -14.12 20.43
CA SER A 26 -14.23 -12.77 19.94
C SER A 26 -14.83 -12.81 18.56
N SER A 27 -16.10 -12.41 18.46
CA SER A 27 -16.60 -11.76 17.25
C SER A 27 -15.91 -10.40 17.16
N ALA A 28 -14.58 -10.37 17.20
CA ALA A 28 -13.83 -9.43 16.40
C ALA A 28 -14.17 -9.85 14.98
N SER A 29 -15.33 -9.39 14.49
CA SER A 29 -15.43 -9.06 13.08
C SER A 29 -14.12 -8.34 12.78
N SER A 30 -13.30 -8.95 11.90
CA SER A 30 -12.22 -8.22 11.25
C SER A 30 -12.77 -6.83 10.96
N PRO A 31 -12.08 -5.74 11.35
CA PRO A 31 -12.52 -4.41 10.97
C PRO A 31 -12.90 -4.49 9.49
N GLU A 32 -14.17 -4.21 9.19
CA GLU A 32 -14.61 -4.23 7.81
C GLU A 32 -13.68 -3.28 7.05
N CYS A 33 -13.24 -3.70 5.87
CA CYS A 33 -12.38 -2.85 5.06
C CYS A 33 -13.17 -1.58 4.72
N GLN A 34 -12.93 -0.50 5.44
CA GLN A 34 -13.56 0.78 5.20
C GLN A 34 -12.70 1.53 4.20
N TRP A 35 -13.18 1.58 2.95
CA TRP A 35 -12.57 2.40 1.93
C TRP A 35 -12.73 3.89 2.25
N LEU A 36 -11.86 4.73 1.69
CA LEU A 36 -11.91 6.19 1.88
C LEU A 36 -13.34 6.74 1.68
N ASP A 37 -13.77 7.61 2.59
CA ASP A 37 -15.04 8.31 2.50
C ASP A 37 -15.05 9.34 1.33
N LYS A 38 -16.10 10.18 1.25
CA LYS A 38 -16.23 11.19 0.18
C LYS A 38 -15.04 12.16 0.07
N LYS A 39 -14.24 12.36 1.13
CA LYS A 39 -13.02 13.19 1.05
C LYS A 39 -11.90 12.52 0.24
N GLY A 40 -11.96 11.20 0.06
CA GLY A 40 -10.97 10.43 -0.71
C GLY A 40 -10.86 10.85 -2.17
N GLU A 41 -11.96 11.24 -2.81
CA GLU A 41 -11.95 11.68 -4.22
C GLU A 41 -11.14 12.98 -4.40
N HIS A 42 -11.25 13.92 -3.47
CA HIS A 42 -10.46 15.13 -3.51
C HIS A 42 -8.96 14.84 -3.36
N ILE A 43 -8.60 13.95 -2.43
CA ILE A 43 -7.20 13.55 -2.22
C ILE A 43 -6.62 12.83 -3.44
N GLU A 44 -7.38 11.93 -4.05
CA GLU A 44 -6.97 11.24 -5.29
C GLU A 44 -6.76 12.22 -6.45
N ASN A 45 -7.64 13.21 -6.62
CA ASN A 45 -7.46 14.24 -7.63
C ASN A 45 -6.21 15.09 -7.36
N GLU A 46 -5.94 15.45 -6.10
CA GLU A 46 -4.70 16.14 -5.72
C GLU A 46 -3.45 15.29 -6.00
N ILE A 47 -3.50 13.97 -5.77
CA ILE A 47 -2.40 13.05 -6.14
C ILE A 47 -2.12 13.14 -7.64
N LEU A 48 -3.17 13.05 -8.47
CA LEU A 48 -3.03 13.12 -9.93
C LEU A 48 -2.45 14.46 -10.40
N ILE A 49 -2.90 15.58 -9.82
CA ILE A 49 -2.37 16.92 -10.14
C ILE A 49 -0.88 17.01 -9.80
N VAL A 50 -0.47 16.52 -8.63
CA VAL A 50 0.94 16.58 -8.22
C VAL A 50 1.81 15.65 -9.08
N LEU A 51 1.33 14.47 -9.47
CA LEU A 51 2.05 13.58 -10.38
C LEU A 51 2.28 14.19 -11.76
N ASP A 52 1.29 14.92 -12.29
CA ASP A 52 1.40 15.63 -13.56
C ASP A 52 2.49 16.70 -13.50
N GLN A 53 2.55 17.45 -12.38
CA GLN A 53 3.58 18.46 -12.14
C GLN A 53 5.00 17.89 -11.99
N LEU A 54 5.11 16.63 -11.54
CA LEU A 54 6.38 15.91 -11.38
C LEU A 54 6.86 15.22 -12.67
N GLN A 55 6.06 15.23 -13.75
CA GLN A 55 6.51 14.66 -15.01
C GLN A 55 7.73 15.41 -15.56
N PRO A 56 8.66 14.69 -16.21
CA PRO A 56 9.71 15.31 -17.01
C PRO A 56 9.07 16.27 -18.04
N LYS A 57 9.57 17.50 -18.09
CA LYS A 57 9.11 18.51 -19.06
C LYS A 57 9.78 18.37 -20.42
N GLU A 58 10.95 17.73 -20.42
CA GLU A 58 11.69 17.40 -21.63
C GLU A 58 11.23 16.05 -22.16
N GLU A 59 11.23 15.90 -23.48
CA GLU A 59 10.88 14.65 -24.13
C GLU A 59 11.92 13.57 -23.79
N ILE A 60 11.44 12.43 -23.29
CA ILE A 60 12.30 11.28 -23.00
C ILE A 60 12.71 10.65 -24.34
N PRO A 61 14.01 10.44 -24.60
CA PRO A 61 14.45 9.75 -25.81
C PRO A 61 13.78 8.38 -25.97
N GLY A 62 13.33 8.07 -27.19
CA GLY A 62 12.51 6.88 -27.46
C GLY A 62 13.22 5.56 -27.14
N ASP A 63 14.54 5.49 -27.29
CA ASP A 63 15.37 4.33 -26.98
C ASP A 63 15.39 3.99 -25.48
N CYS A 64 15.15 4.97 -24.60
CA CYS A 64 15.06 4.72 -23.16
C CYS A 64 13.87 3.82 -22.79
N PHE A 65 12.79 3.79 -23.60
CA PHE A 65 11.59 2.97 -23.32
C PHE A 65 11.80 1.48 -23.53
N ASP A 66 12.70 1.11 -24.43
CA ASP A 66 13.02 -0.30 -24.68
C ASP A 66 13.96 -0.88 -23.61
N GLU A 67 14.64 -0.02 -22.84
CA GLU A 67 15.62 -0.42 -21.83
C GLU A 67 15.00 -0.79 -20.47
N VAL A 68 13.82 -0.25 -20.13
CA VAL A 68 13.16 -0.50 -18.84
C VAL A 68 11.93 -1.38 -19.03
N PRO A 69 11.92 -2.61 -18.49
CA PRO A 69 10.74 -3.46 -18.56
C PRO A 69 9.57 -2.83 -17.79
N HIS A 70 8.37 -2.94 -18.34
CA HIS A 70 7.12 -2.59 -17.65
C HIS A 70 6.22 -3.82 -17.56
N TYR A 71 6.02 -4.29 -16.33
CA TYR A 71 5.25 -5.49 -16.02
C TYR A 71 3.74 -5.29 -16.00
N GLY A 72 3.28 -4.05 -16.22
CA GLY A 72 1.88 -3.68 -16.17
C GLY A 72 1.31 -3.63 -14.74
N PHE A 73 0.09 -3.12 -14.64
CA PHE A 73 -0.63 -3.07 -13.37
C PHE A 73 -1.41 -4.37 -13.12
N PRO A 74 -1.52 -4.84 -11.85
CA PRO A 74 -2.37 -5.99 -11.51
C PRO A 74 -3.82 -5.81 -12.00
N ASN A 75 -4.34 -6.79 -12.73
CA ASN A 75 -5.68 -6.74 -13.33
C ASN A 75 -6.69 -7.66 -12.60
N ASN A 76 -7.98 -7.51 -12.93
CA ASN A 76 -9.08 -8.35 -12.42
C ASN A 76 -9.21 -8.36 -10.88
N ILE A 77 -8.95 -7.22 -10.25
CA ILE A 77 -9.10 -7.08 -8.80
C ILE A 77 -10.53 -6.67 -8.49
N HIS A 78 -11.27 -7.57 -7.83
CA HIS A 78 -12.67 -7.35 -7.45
C HIS A 78 -12.89 -7.36 -5.94
N GLU A 79 -11.95 -7.94 -5.18
CA GLU A 79 -12.02 -7.99 -3.73
C GLU A 79 -11.46 -6.70 -3.11
N LEU A 80 -12.22 -6.06 -2.22
CA LEU A 80 -11.81 -4.84 -1.52
C LEU A 80 -10.45 -5.01 -0.81
N LYS A 81 -10.25 -6.10 -0.06
CA LYS A 81 -8.97 -6.33 0.63
C LYS A 81 -7.80 -6.48 -0.34
N ALA A 82 -7.96 -7.23 -1.42
CA ALA A 82 -6.94 -7.35 -2.47
C ALA A 82 -6.61 -6.00 -3.12
N ALA A 83 -7.63 -5.18 -3.40
CA ALA A 83 -7.42 -3.85 -3.94
C ALA A 83 -6.69 -2.93 -2.96
N ALA A 84 -7.06 -2.96 -1.67
CA ALA A 84 -6.40 -2.16 -0.66
C ALA A 84 -4.92 -2.53 -0.55
N MET A 85 -4.60 -3.83 -0.61
CA MET A 85 -3.23 -4.32 -0.64
C MET A 85 -2.46 -3.78 -1.84
N VAL A 86 -3.03 -3.81 -3.05
CA VAL A 86 -2.37 -3.30 -4.26
C VAL A 86 -2.16 -1.78 -4.20
N VAL A 87 -3.18 -1.01 -3.84
CA VAL A 87 -3.07 0.46 -3.68
C VAL A 87 -2.02 0.79 -2.62
N HIS A 88 -2.06 0.12 -1.47
CA HIS A 88 -1.09 0.33 -0.40
C HIS A 88 0.33 -0.01 -0.85
N THR A 89 0.55 -1.15 -1.53
CA THR A 89 1.87 -1.52 -2.05
C THR A 89 2.41 -0.47 -3.01
N VAL A 90 1.64 -0.09 -4.04
CA VAL A 90 2.08 0.92 -5.02
C VAL A 90 2.47 2.23 -4.34
N TYR A 91 1.65 2.70 -3.39
CA TYR A 91 1.91 3.95 -2.68
C TYR A 91 3.11 3.84 -1.74
N ASN A 92 3.27 2.72 -1.05
CA ASN A 92 4.40 2.49 -0.16
C ASN A 92 5.72 2.43 -0.94
N GLU A 93 5.77 1.67 -2.02
CA GLU A 93 6.94 1.57 -2.89
C GLU A 93 7.28 2.91 -3.53
N THR A 94 6.27 3.67 -3.95
CA THR A 94 6.46 5.06 -4.43
C THR A 94 7.07 5.94 -3.35
N VAL A 95 6.56 5.87 -2.11
CA VAL A 95 7.10 6.65 -1.00
C VAL A 95 8.55 6.31 -0.71
N ILE A 96 8.90 5.02 -0.73
CA ILE A 96 10.27 4.53 -0.53
C ILE A 96 11.18 5.03 -1.65
N PHE A 97 10.76 4.85 -2.91
CA PHE A 97 11.54 5.23 -4.08
C PHE A 97 11.86 6.73 -4.09
N TYR A 98 10.86 7.60 -3.93
CA TYR A 98 11.09 9.05 -3.96
C TYR A 98 11.97 9.52 -2.80
N ARG A 99 11.81 8.93 -1.60
CA ARG A 99 12.70 9.25 -0.46
C ARG A 99 14.17 8.94 -0.77
N ASN A 100 14.42 7.84 -1.47
CA ASN A 100 15.78 7.37 -1.73
C ASN A 100 16.40 8.02 -2.96
N PHE A 101 15.60 8.31 -4.00
CA PHE A 101 16.12 8.60 -5.34
C PHE A 101 15.67 9.92 -5.95
N ALA A 102 14.68 10.62 -5.38
CA ALA A 102 14.21 11.88 -5.98
C ALA A 102 15.33 12.93 -6.12
N LYS A 103 16.21 13.01 -5.12
CA LYS A 103 17.40 13.89 -5.18
C LYS A 103 18.40 13.45 -6.26
N THR A 104 18.64 12.14 -6.40
CA THR A 104 19.49 11.57 -7.44
C THR A 104 18.99 11.91 -8.84
N LEU A 105 17.68 11.99 -9.01
CA LEU A 105 17.01 12.30 -10.27
C LEU A 105 16.75 13.81 -10.48
N GLY A 106 17.28 14.66 -9.60
CA GLY A 106 17.19 16.12 -9.74
C GLY A 106 15.84 16.74 -9.38
N LEU A 107 14.93 16.02 -8.72
CA LEU A 107 13.65 16.59 -8.28
C LEU A 107 13.81 17.50 -7.06
N PRO A 108 13.20 18.70 -7.07
CA PRO A 108 13.16 19.56 -5.90
C PRO A 108 12.35 18.92 -4.76
N GLU A 109 12.87 19.01 -3.53
CA GLU A 109 12.27 18.40 -2.34
C GLU A 109 10.82 18.83 -2.10
N LYS A 110 10.53 20.12 -2.30
CA LYS A 110 9.18 20.68 -2.16
C LYS A 110 8.15 20.03 -3.10
N ASP A 111 8.59 19.56 -4.28
CA ASP A 111 7.67 19.10 -5.33
C ASP A 111 7.21 17.67 -5.02
N TYR A 112 8.11 16.80 -4.54
CA TYR A 112 7.73 15.42 -4.21
C TYR A 112 7.18 15.25 -2.79
N GLU A 113 7.56 16.08 -1.80
CA GLU A 113 7.06 15.91 -0.43
C GLU A 113 5.54 16.07 -0.31
N LYS A 114 4.92 16.92 -1.14
CA LYS A 114 3.45 17.01 -1.23
C LYS A 114 2.85 15.67 -1.66
N LEU A 115 3.41 15.05 -2.70
CA LEU A 115 2.98 13.72 -3.15
C LEU A 115 3.12 12.70 -2.01
N LEU A 116 4.28 12.61 -1.37
CA LEU A 116 4.50 11.62 -0.31
C LEU A 116 3.53 11.79 0.87
N SER A 117 3.17 13.02 1.21
CA SER A 117 2.18 13.30 2.25
C SER A 117 0.79 12.78 1.87
N LEU A 118 0.33 13.05 0.64
CA LEU A 118 -0.96 12.57 0.13
C LEU A 118 -1.02 11.04 0.06
N LEU A 119 0.04 10.39 -0.44
CA LEU A 119 0.12 8.92 -0.51
C LEU A 119 0.04 8.28 0.89
N ARG A 120 0.79 8.82 1.86
CA ARG A 120 0.75 8.35 3.27
C ARG A 120 -0.64 8.54 3.89
N TYR A 121 -1.31 9.65 3.59
CA TYR A 121 -2.68 9.86 4.07
C TYR A 121 -3.61 8.75 3.58
N VAL A 122 -3.58 8.40 2.29
CA VAL A 122 -4.42 7.32 1.76
C VAL A 122 -4.05 5.97 2.39
N MET A 123 -2.77 5.64 2.46
CA MET A 123 -2.31 4.38 3.08
C MET A 123 -2.79 4.25 4.52
N ASN A 124 -2.69 5.31 5.33
CA ASN A 124 -3.15 5.31 6.71
C ASN A 124 -4.65 5.01 6.83
N ASN A 125 -5.46 5.54 5.92
CA ASN A 125 -6.90 5.23 5.87
C ASN A 125 -7.17 3.78 5.44
N LEU A 126 -6.32 3.19 4.59
CA LEU A 126 -6.45 1.79 4.17
C LEU A 126 -5.91 0.79 5.19
N THR A 127 -5.21 1.22 6.24
CA THR A 127 -4.63 0.33 7.29
C THR A 127 -5.58 -0.77 7.78
N PRO A 128 -6.88 -0.51 8.04
CA PRO A 128 -7.81 -1.57 8.48
C PRO A 128 -8.04 -2.68 7.43
N CYS A 129 -7.87 -2.36 6.15
CA CYS A 129 -8.01 -3.29 5.03
C CYS A 129 -6.75 -4.12 4.79
N VAL A 130 -5.57 -3.57 5.12
CA VAL A 130 -4.24 -4.14 4.84
C VAL A 130 -3.87 -5.12 5.96
N THR A 131 -4.55 -6.26 5.96
CA THR A 131 -4.33 -7.37 6.89
C THR A 131 -3.91 -8.62 6.13
N ASN A 132 -3.13 -9.49 6.75
CA ASN A 132 -2.68 -10.76 6.15
C ASN A 132 -1.97 -10.57 4.79
N ALA A 133 -0.96 -9.70 4.74
CA ALA A 133 -0.27 -9.35 3.50
C ALA A 133 0.22 -10.55 2.67
N GLU A 134 0.61 -11.65 3.33
CA GLU A 134 1.04 -12.89 2.69
C GLU A 134 -0.03 -13.49 1.75
N GLN A 135 -1.31 -13.39 2.11
CA GLN A 135 -2.43 -13.88 1.30
C GLN A 135 -2.50 -13.19 -0.08
N TYR A 136 -2.08 -11.93 -0.16
CA TYR A 136 -2.14 -11.11 -1.36
C TYR A 136 -0.77 -10.91 -2.00
N LYS A 137 0.19 -11.78 -1.66
CA LYS A 137 1.55 -11.71 -2.22
C LYS A 137 1.51 -11.85 -3.75
N ASN A 138 0.68 -12.73 -4.29
CA ASN A 138 0.56 -12.96 -5.73
C ASN A 138 0.14 -11.71 -6.53
N VAL A 139 -0.65 -10.80 -5.95
CA VAL A 139 -1.11 -9.57 -6.60
C VAL A 139 -0.20 -8.37 -6.33
N THR A 140 0.69 -8.45 -5.35
CA THR A 140 1.58 -7.33 -4.95
C THR A 140 3.05 -7.55 -5.30
N GLU A 141 3.54 -8.79 -5.33
CA GLU A 141 4.96 -9.14 -5.54
C GLU A 141 5.50 -8.60 -6.87
N ARG A 142 4.70 -8.66 -7.93
CA ARG A 142 5.09 -8.12 -9.23
C ARG A 142 5.39 -6.62 -9.17
N THR A 143 4.55 -5.87 -8.45
CA THR A 143 4.74 -4.43 -8.24
C THR A 143 6.02 -4.18 -7.44
N SER A 144 6.21 -4.85 -6.31
CA SER A 144 7.44 -4.66 -5.52
C SER A 144 8.70 -4.99 -6.32
N ASN A 145 8.70 -6.07 -7.10
CA ASN A 145 9.84 -6.43 -7.96
C ASN A 145 10.11 -5.37 -9.04
N GLN A 146 9.07 -4.80 -9.64
CA GLN A 146 9.21 -3.70 -10.60
C GLN A 146 9.89 -2.47 -9.97
N TYR A 147 9.53 -2.12 -8.73
CA TYR A 147 10.15 -1.00 -8.03
C TYR A 147 11.63 -1.29 -7.70
N ILE A 148 11.97 -2.50 -7.28
CA ILE A 148 13.37 -2.91 -7.08
C ILE A 148 14.18 -2.73 -8.37
N GLU A 149 13.62 -3.08 -9.53
CA GLU A 149 14.27 -2.83 -10.81
C GLU A 149 14.44 -1.35 -11.10
N PHE A 150 13.43 -0.52 -10.84
CA PHE A 150 13.54 0.92 -10.97
C PHE A 150 14.68 1.49 -10.13
N GLU A 151 14.83 1.03 -8.89
CA GLU A 151 15.95 1.44 -8.03
C GLU A 151 17.30 1.08 -8.66
N ASN A 152 17.44 -0.13 -9.22
CA ASN A 152 18.66 -0.56 -9.89
C ASN A 152 18.98 0.30 -11.13
N TYR A 153 17.97 0.65 -11.93
CA TYR A 153 18.15 1.52 -13.09
C TYR A 153 18.59 2.92 -12.68
N VAL A 154 17.98 3.51 -11.65
CA VAL A 154 18.40 4.85 -11.19
C VAL A 154 19.80 4.84 -10.60
N GLN A 155 20.17 3.79 -9.86
CA GLN A 155 21.55 3.65 -9.37
C GLN A 155 22.56 3.58 -10.52
N LYS A 156 22.22 2.87 -11.60
CA LYS A 156 23.08 2.73 -12.78
C LYS A 156 23.15 4.02 -13.60
N TRP A 157 22.02 4.70 -13.79
CA TRP A 157 21.88 5.80 -14.73
C TRP A 157 22.02 7.19 -14.10
N GLY A 158 21.94 7.31 -12.78
CA GLY A 158 22.00 8.60 -12.08
C GLY A 158 20.94 9.58 -12.60
N ASN A 159 21.36 10.82 -12.88
CA ASN A 159 20.50 11.87 -13.43
C ASN A 159 20.64 12.03 -14.95
N THR A 160 20.48 10.95 -15.70
CA THR A 160 20.46 11.01 -17.17
C THR A 160 19.04 11.22 -17.69
N ALA A 161 18.92 11.62 -18.96
CA ALA A 161 17.62 11.74 -19.62
C ALA A 161 16.82 10.42 -19.58
N CYS A 162 17.47 9.26 -19.75
CA CYS A 162 16.79 7.98 -19.64
C CYS A 162 16.30 7.65 -18.23
N ALA A 163 17.00 8.10 -17.18
CA ALA A 163 16.53 7.88 -15.81
C ALA A 163 15.17 8.55 -15.52
N GLN A 164 14.81 9.58 -16.29
CA GLN A 164 13.52 10.27 -16.17
C GLN A 164 12.33 9.39 -16.59
N ILE A 165 12.54 8.31 -17.38
CA ILE A 165 11.48 7.35 -17.70
C ILE A 165 10.91 6.66 -16.46
N ILE A 166 11.73 6.52 -15.41
CA ILE A 166 11.32 5.87 -14.17
C ILE A 166 10.20 6.69 -13.49
N PHE A 167 10.22 8.02 -13.58
CA PHE A 167 9.12 8.84 -13.08
C PHE A 167 7.84 8.61 -13.84
N TRP A 168 7.92 8.51 -15.17
CA TRP A 168 6.75 8.22 -15.99
C TRP A 168 6.13 6.87 -15.63
N LEU A 169 6.96 5.82 -15.50
CA LEU A 169 6.51 4.47 -15.14
C LEU A 169 5.90 4.40 -13.74
N ILE A 170 6.52 5.05 -12.75
CA ILE A 170 5.96 5.16 -11.40
C ILE A 170 4.64 5.93 -11.43
N SER A 171 4.58 7.02 -12.19
CA SER A 171 3.36 7.83 -12.30
C SER A 171 2.22 7.03 -12.94
N LYS A 172 2.50 6.17 -13.92
CA LYS A 172 1.52 5.22 -14.45
C LYS A 172 1.00 4.27 -13.38
N ASN A 173 1.88 3.67 -12.59
CA ASN A 173 1.46 2.79 -11.49
C ASN A 173 0.57 3.53 -10.47
N VAL A 174 0.93 4.76 -10.09
CA VAL A 174 0.13 5.55 -9.14
C VAL A 174 -1.21 5.97 -9.74
N GLN A 175 -1.25 6.34 -11.03
CA GLN A 175 -2.50 6.65 -11.75
C GLN A 175 -3.46 5.44 -11.75
N GLU A 176 -2.95 4.25 -12.04
CA GLU A 176 -3.74 3.01 -12.02
C GLU A 176 -4.22 2.66 -10.60
N ALA A 177 -3.39 2.89 -9.58
CA ALA A 177 -3.80 2.71 -8.18
C ALA A 177 -4.89 3.71 -7.76
N VAL A 178 -4.82 4.97 -8.21
CA VAL A 178 -5.90 5.95 -8.02
C VAL A 178 -7.18 5.48 -8.71
N HIS A 179 -7.08 4.97 -9.94
CA HIS A 179 -8.24 4.45 -10.66
C HIS A 179 -8.90 3.28 -9.93
N LEU A 180 -8.11 2.30 -9.50
CA LEU A 180 -8.56 1.16 -8.70
C LEU A 180 -9.24 1.64 -7.40
N SER A 181 -8.64 2.60 -6.70
CA SER A 181 -9.22 3.15 -5.48
C SER A 181 -10.58 3.82 -5.71
N SER A 182 -10.71 4.58 -6.80
CA SER A 182 -11.98 5.19 -7.18
C SER A 182 -13.06 4.16 -7.50
N GLN A 183 -12.71 3.07 -8.19
CA GLN A 183 -13.64 1.97 -8.48
C GLN A 183 -14.09 1.27 -7.19
N MET A 184 -13.16 0.93 -6.30
CA MET A 184 -13.48 0.22 -5.05
C MET A 184 -14.31 1.07 -4.09
N ARG A 185 -14.06 2.39 -4.03
CA ARG A 185 -14.92 3.31 -3.29
C ARG A 185 -16.36 3.28 -3.79
N LYS A 186 -16.57 3.26 -5.11
CA LYS A 186 -17.93 3.18 -5.69
C LYS A 186 -18.61 1.88 -5.29
N ILE A 187 -17.90 0.74 -5.36
CA ILE A 187 -18.43 -0.57 -4.96
C ILE A 187 -18.79 -0.60 -3.47
N ASP A 188 -17.90 -0.11 -2.59
CA ASP A 188 -18.13 -0.05 -1.14
C ASP A 188 -19.37 0.81 -0.80
N LEU A 189 -19.53 1.96 -1.46
CA LEU A 189 -20.71 2.82 -1.28
C LEU A 189 -22.01 2.16 -1.74
N MET A 190 -21.99 1.41 -2.85
CA MET A 190 -23.16 0.67 -3.34
C MET A 190 -23.55 -0.44 -2.37
N ASN A 191 -22.58 -1.17 -1.83
CA ASN A 191 -22.83 -2.24 -0.85
C ASN A 191 -23.41 -1.72 0.48
N LYS A 192 -23.09 -0.48 0.87
CA LYS A 192 -23.64 0.17 2.08
C LYS A 192 -25.04 0.75 1.89
N THR A 193 -25.50 0.90 0.65
CA THR A 193 -26.80 1.52 0.31
C THR A 193 -27.83 0.50 -0.21
N SER A 194 -27.43 -0.76 -0.36
CA SER A 194 -28.28 -1.90 -0.72
C SER A 194 -28.82 -2.59 0.53
#